data_AF-A0A662JJL3-F1
#
_entry.id   AF-A0A662JJL3-F1
#
_cell.length_a   1.000
_cell.length_b   1.000
_cell.length_c   1.000
_cell.angle_alpha   90.00
_cell.angle_beta   90.00
_cell.angle_gamma   90.00
#
_symmetry.space_group_name_H-M   'P 1'
#
loop_
_entity.id
_entity.type
_entity.pdbx_description
1 polymer ?
#
loop_
_entity_poly.entity_id
_entity_poly.type
_entity_poly.pdbx_seq_one_letter_code
_entity_poly.pdbx_strand_id
1 'polypeptide(L)' 'MVVMGEAAVIRLLKPKGFSLEDLWLLMVKDVVVATAKTFDDIEKIAKESGHLITQYRSMPISAFSSKLPFKCELPQLKS' A
#
# COMPACT_ATOMS: atom_id res chain seq x y z
N MET A 1 -16.19 -18.93 -7.95
CA MET A 1 -14.80 -18.77 -7.45
C MET A 1 -14.51 -17.30 -7.40
N VAL A 2 -14.28 -16.72 -6.21
CA VAL A 2 -13.78 -15.35 -6.11
C VAL A 2 -12.32 -15.40 -6.53
N VAL A 3 -11.97 -14.82 -7.67
CA VAL A 3 -10.58 -14.70 -8.11
C VAL A 3 -9.91 -13.71 -7.16
N MET A 4 -9.20 -14.22 -6.14
CA MET A 4 -8.42 -13.36 -5.26
C MET A 4 -7.32 -12.71 -6.09
N GLY A 5 -7.31 -11.38 -6.13
CA GLY A 5 -6.27 -10.64 -6.84
C GLY A 5 -4.98 -10.63 -6.02
N GLU A 6 -3.83 -10.87 -6.66
CA GLU A 6 -2.53 -10.74 -6.00
C GLU A 6 -2.22 -9.28 -5.69
N ALA A 7 -1.66 -9.03 -4.51
CA ALA A 7 -1.19 -7.71 -4.09
C ALA A 7 0.23 -7.77 -3.53
N ALA A 8 0.95 -6.66 -3.67
CA ALA A 8 2.25 -6.43 -3.09
C ALA A 8 2.17 -5.30 -2.07
N VAL A 9 2.77 -5.45 -0.91
CA VAL A 9 2.88 -4.38 0.08
C VAL A 9 4.27 -3.76 0.02
N ILE A 10 4.33 -2.43 0.00
CA ILE A 10 5.58 -1.68 0.13
C ILE A 10 5.59 -0.90 1.43
N ARG A 11 6.59 -1.15 2.27
CA ARG A 11 6.93 -0.28 3.41
C ARG A 11 7.84 0.83 2.92
N LEU A 12 7.38 2.07 3.05
CA LEU A 12 8.20 3.26 2.80
C LEU A 12 8.93 3.68 4.07
N LEU A 13 10.24 3.47 4.08
CA LEU A 13 11.13 3.88 5.15
C LEU A 13 11.50 5.36 4.99
N LYS A 14 11.31 6.16 6.03
CA LYS A 14 11.72 7.57 5.99
C LYS A 14 13.22 7.75 6.23
N PRO A 15 13.83 8.81 5.69
CA PRO A 15 15.18 9.21 6.09
C PRO A 15 15.21 9.55 7.60
N LYS A 16 16.28 9.15 8.29
CA LYS A 16 16.48 9.42 9.72
C LYS A 16 16.32 10.93 10.00
N GLY A 17 15.41 11.30 10.91
CA GLY A 17 15.22 12.69 11.37
C GLY A 17 13.85 13.32 11.11
N PHE A 18 12.92 12.62 10.45
CA PHE A 18 11.55 13.11 10.23
C PHE A 18 10.53 12.41 11.13
N SER A 19 9.77 13.16 11.93
CA SER A 19 8.67 12.69 12.82
C SER A 19 7.38 12.38 12.07
N LEU A 20 7.49 11.67 10.96
CA LEU A 20 6.38 11.43 10.05
C LEU A 20 6.22 9.90 10.00
N GLU A 21 5.06 9.39 10.42
CA GLU A 21 4.78 7.95 10.64
C GLU A 21 5.14 7.04 9.44
N ASP A 22 5.58 5.80 9.68
CA ASP A 22 5.86 4.82 8.62
C ASP A 22 4.66 4.70 7.67
N LEU A 23 4.91 4.68 6.36
CA LEU A 23 3.85 4.61 5.35
C LEU A 23 3.88 3.24 4.66
N TRP A 24 2.73 2.57 4.69
CA TRP A 24 2.50 1.27 4.08
C TRP A 24 1.65 1.47 2.83
N LEU A 25 2.04 0.85 1.72
CA LEU A 25 1.35 0.95 0.44
C LEU A 25 0.88 -0.44 0.01
N LEU A 26 -0.36 -0.55 -0.44
CA LEU A 26 -0.88 -1.72 -1.13
C LEU A 26 -0.81 -1.48 -2.63
N MET A 27 -0.11 -2.37 -3.34
CA MET A 27 -0.01 -2.37 -4.79
C MET A 27 -0.74 -3.56 -5.39
N VAL A 28 -1.51 -3.32 -6.44
CA VAL A 28 -2.18 -4.36 -7.23
C VAL A 28 -1.88 -4.05 -8.70
N LYS A 29 -1.34 -5.02 -9.45
CA LYS A 29 -0.95 -4.84 -10.86
C LYS A 29 -0.11 -3.58 -11.10
N ASP A 30 0.91 -3.36 -10.27
CA ASP A 30 1.82 -2.21 -10.32
C ASP A 30 1.15 -0.84 -10.09
N VAL A 31 -0.04 -0.81 -9.49
CA VAL A 31 -0.75 0.42 -9.10
C VAL A 31 -0.92 0.46 -7.59
N VAL A 32 -0.61 1.59 -6.97
CA VAL A 32 -0.92 1.82 -5.55
C VAL A 32 -2.43 2.04 -5.41
N VAL A 33 -3.10 1.11 -4.74
CA VAL A 33 -4.56 1.14 -4.55
C VAL A 33 -4.96 1.60 -3.15
N ALA A 34 -4.07 1.48 -2.16
CA ALA A 34 -4.32 1.94 -0.80
C ALA A 34 -3.02 2.30 -0.06
N THR A 35 -3.16 3.09 0.99
CA THR A 35 -2.07 3.47 1.88
C THR A 35 -2.51 3.37 3.34
N ALA A 36 -1.61 2.98 4.25
CA ALA A 36 -1.90 2.90 5.68
C ALA A 36 -0.68 3.31 6.52
N LYS A 37 -0.92 3.56 7.81
CA LYS A 37 0.13 3.91 8.78
C LYS A 37 0.74 2.69 9.47
N THR A 38 0.04 1.57 9.48
CA THR A 38 0.49 0.31 10.07
C THR A 38 0.35 -0.84 9.07
N PHE A 39 1.08 -1.94 9.35
CA PHE A 39 0.96 -3.16 8.56
C PHE A 39 -0.41 -3.83 8.78
N ASP A 40 -0.92 -3.82 10.01
CA ASP A 40 -2.24 -4.40 10.32
C ASP A 40 -3.35 -3.71 9.53
N ASP A 41 -3.30 -2.38 9.42
CA ASP A 41 -4.26 -1.62 8.63
C ASP A 41 -4.17 -1.96 7.14
N ILE A 42 -2.95 -2.08 6.57
CA ILE A 42 -2.81 -2.41 5.15
C ILE A 42 -3.22 -3.86 4.84
N GLU A 43 -2.98 -4.78 5.77
CA GLU A 43 -3.40 -6.17 5.66
C GLU A 43 -4.92 -6.29 5.72
N LYS A 44 -5.56 -5.53 6.61
CA LYS A 44 -7.02 -5.44 6.70
C LYS A 44 -7.61 -4.91 5.39
N ILE A 45 -7.06 -3.82 4.85
CA ILE A 45 -7.52 -3.25 3.57
C ILE A 45 -7.38 -4.27 2.42
N ALA A 46 -6.26 -5.01 2.37
CA ALA A 46 -6.06 -6.05 1.36
C ALA A 46 -7.13 -7.14 1.45
N LYS A 47 -7.39 -7.65 2.67
CA LYS A 47 -8.42 -8.67 2.92
C LYS A 47 -9.82 -8.18 2.55
N GLU A 48 -10.18 -6.97 2.97
CA GLU A 48 -11.49 -6.34 2.65
C GLU A 48 -11.66 -6.11 1.15
N SER A 49 -10.58 -5.81 0.45
CA SER A 49 -10.56 -5.59 -1.01
C SER A 49 -10.51 -6.90 -1.81
N GLY A 50 -10.51 -8.07 -1.15
CA GLY A 50 -10.41 -9.38 -1.82
C GLY A 50 -9.03 -9.65 -2.42
N HIS A 51 -7.99 -8.99 -1.89
CA HIS A 51 -6.61 -9.16 -2.32
C HIS A 51 -5.81 -10.01 -1.33
N LEU A 52 -4.99 -10.91 -1.89
CA LEU A 52 -4.02 -11.67 -1.12
C LEU A 52 -2.65 -11.02 -1.27
N ILE A 53 -2.05 -10.64 -0.15
CA ILE A 53 -0.68 -10.11 -0.14
C ILE A 53 0.27 -11.27 -0.42
N THR A 54 0.89 -11.28 -1.61
CA THR A 54 1.84 -12.32 -2.03
C THR A 54 3.28 -11.82 -2.01
N GLN A 55 3.48 -10.50 -1.93
CA GLN A 55 4.81 -9.88 -1.94
C GLN A 55 4.91 -8.78 -0.89
N TYR A 56 6.09 -8.68 -0.29
CA TYR A 56 6.46 -7.62 0.63
C TYR A 56 7.77 -6.99 0.19
N ARG A 57 7.82 -5.66 0.10
CA ARG A 57 9.06 -4.91 -0.15
C ARG A 57 9.21 -3.78 0.85
N SER A 58 10.45 -3.43 1.14
CA SER A 58 10.78 -2.26 1.94
C SER A 58 11.73 -1.39 1.14
N MET A 59 11.46 -0.10 1.03
CA MET A 59 12.33 0.83 0.33
C MET A 59 12.29 2.22 0.97
N PRO A 60 13.37 3.00 0.88
CA PRO A 60 13.35 4.38 1.34
C PRO A 60 12.38 5.20 0.48
N ILE A 61 11.67 6.15 1.09
CA ILE A 61 10.73 7.05 0.38
C ILE A 61 11.43 7.83 -0.75
N SER A 62 12.74 8.07 -0.64
CA SER A 62 13.56 8.68 -1.70
C SER A 62 13.72 7.79 -2.94
N ALA A 63 13.65 6.47 -2.80
CA ALA A 63 13.63 5.52 -3.92
C ALA A 63 12.22 5.35 -4.53
N PHE A 64 11.19 5.82 -3.82
CA PHE A 64 9.81 5.86 -4.31
C PHE A 64 9.61 7.09 -5.22
N SER A 65 10.30 7.11 -6.36
CA SER A 65 10.30 8.23 -7.30
C SER A 65 9.27 8.02 -8.40
N SER A 66 8.21 8.85 -8.37
CA SER A 66 7.43 9.46 -9.47
C SER A 66 7.01 8.65 -10.72
N LYS A 67 7.22 7.33 -10.79
CA LYS A 67 6.85 6.48 -11.94
C LYS A 67 5.63 5.61 -11.73
N LEU A 68 5.07 5.57 -10.52
CA LEU A 68 3.84 4.83 -10.26
C LEU A 68 2.66 5.74 -10.58
N PRO A 69 1.80 5.37 -11.55
CA PRO A 69 0.58 6.12 -11.82
C PRO A 69 -0.33 5.98 -10.60
N PHE A 70 -0.36 7.01 -9.76
CA PHE A 70 -1.36 7.15 -8.70
C PHE A 70 -2.71 7.41 -9.36
N LYS A 71 -3.45 6.36 -9.66
CA LYS A 71 -4.87 6.44 -9.96
C LYS A 71 -5.62 5.82 -8.79
N CYS A 72 -5.91 6.61 -7.77
CA CYS A 72 -6.95 6.23 -6.82
C CYS A 72 -7.66 7.49 -6.33
N GLU A 73 -8.89 7.69 -6.82
CA GLU A 73 -9.93 8.31 -6.01
C GLU A 73 -10.17 7.33 -4.85
N LEU A 74 -9.89 7.78 -3.63
CA LEU A 74 -10.21 7.03 -2.41
C LEU A 74 -11.70 6.68 -2.46
N PRO A 75 -12.11 5.40 -2.39
CA PRO A 75 -13.50 5.10 -2.12
C PRO A 75 -13.83 5.72 -0.76
N GLN A 76 -14.70 6.74 -0.75
CA GLN A 76 -15.26 7.27 0.48
C GLN A 76 -15.99 6.11 1.16
N LEU A 77 -15.35 5.56 2.21
CA LEU A 77 -16.02 4.68 3.15
C LEU A 77 -17.23 5.45 3.69
N LYS A 78 -18.44 5.07 3.24
CA LYS A 78 -19.67 5.59 3.82
C LYS A 78 -19.72 5.13 5.27
N SER A 79 -19.64 6.12 6.16
CA SER A 79 -19.91 5.96 7.59
C SER A 79 -21.41 5.81 7.85
#